data_AF-A0A836X329-F1
#
_entry.id   AF-A0A836X329-F1
#
_cell.length_a   1.000
_cell.length_b   1.000
_cell.length_c   1.000
_cell.angle_alpha   90.00
_cell.angle_beta   90.00
_cell.angle_gamma   90.00
#
_symmetry.space_group_name_H-M   'P 1'
#
loop_
_entity.id
_entity.type
_entity.pdbx_description
1 polymer ?
#
loop_
_entity_poly.entity_id
_entity_poly.type
_entity_poly.pdbx_seq_one_letter_code
_entity_poly.pdbx_strand_id
1 'polypeptide(L)'
;MNLQARIRAFTELGEYLKTDIYKEEAEQLRKAEVLNPWFTKENIASALSAWQEQLSADMLTAWLNPYKIKEVSNPKKVLIIMAGNIPLVGFHDFLSVLISGHKVVVKMSSTDNVLLKVLIEKLISIAPEFKDSISFIDEV
;
A
#
# COMPACT_ATOMS: atom_id res chain seq x y z
N MET A 1 -17.07 1.95 1.48
CA MET A 1 -16.39 3.23 1.82
C MET A 1 -16.38 4.15 0.60
N ASN A 2 -16.68 5.44 0.76
CA ASN A 2 -16.67 6.42 -0.35
C ASN A 2 -15.25 6.93 -0.68
N LEU A 3 -15.05 7.58 -1.82
CA LEU A 3 -13.75 8.05 -2.31
C LEU A 3 -13.03 8.95 -1.30
N GLN A 4 -13.74 9.89 -0.69
CA GLN A 4 -13.15 10.81 0.29
C GLN A 4 -12.60 10.08 1.52
N ALA A 5 -13.33 9.07 2.02
CA ALA A 5 -12.85 8.24 3.11
C ALA A 5 -11.65 7.38 2.69
N ARG A 6 -11.61 6.88 1.45
CA ARG A 6 -10.44 6.16 0.90
C ARG A 6 -9.21 7.08 0.81
N ILE A 7 -9.36 8.31 0.31
CA ILE A 7 -8.27 9.30 0.26
C ILE A 7 -7.74 9.58 1.66
N ARG A 8 -8.61 9.87 2.63
CA ARG A 8 -8.20 10.13 4.02
C ARG A 8 -7.41 8.97 4.62
N ALA A 9 -7.87 7.73 4.46
CA ALA A 9 -7.15 6.56 4.98
C ALA A 9 -5.74 6.43 4.39
N PHE A 10 -5.56 6.71 3.09
CA PHE A 10 -4.24 6.70 2.46
C PHE A 10 -3.37 7.89 2.88
N THR A 11 -3.96 9.05 3.13
CA THR A 11 -3.24 10.20 3.70
C THR A 11 -2.76 9.93 5.12
N GLU A 12 -3.59 9.34 5.97
CA GLU A 12 -3.19 8.92 7.31
C GLU A 12 -2.09 7.84 7.27
N LEU A 13 -2.13 6.94 6.29
CA LEU A 13 -1.02 6.01 6.05
C LEU A 13 0.26 6.76 5.68
N GLY A 14 0.19 7.78 4.84
CA GLY A 14 1.32 8.65 4.48
C GLY A 14 1.94 9.35 5.70
N GLU A 15 1.12 9.89 6.61
CA GLU A 15 1.61 10.48 7.86
C GLU A 15 2.27 9.43 8.76
N TYR A 16 1.71 8.22 8.86
CA TYR A 16 2.34 7.12 9.59
C TYR A 16 3.75 6.78 9.05
N LEU A 17 3.93 6.76 7.72
CA LEU A 17 5.25 6.53 7.10
C LEU A 17 6.27 7.60 7.50
N LYS A 18 5.80 8.83 7.76
CA LYS A 18 6.64 9.96 8.16
C LYS A 18 7.09 9.90 9.61
N THR A 19 6.20 9.52 10.52
CA THR A 19 6.40 9.71 11.96
C THR A 19 6.80 8.44 12.69
N ASP A 20 6.19 7.31 12.36
CA ASP A 20 6.14 6.17 13.28
C ASP A 20 6.72 4.88 12.71
N ILE A 21 6.75 4.68 11.38
CA ILE A 21 7.17 3.40 10.79
C ILE A 21 8.55 2.93 11.26
N TYR A 22 9.54 3.82 11.33
CA TYR A 22 10.89 3.44 11.77
C TYR A 22 10.96 3.06 13.26
N LYS A 23 10.01 3.54 14.07
CA LYS A 23 9.93 3.25 15.49
C LYS A 23 9.09 2.00 15.76
N GLU A 24 7.93 1.90 15.13
CA GLU A 24 6.98 0.81 15.31
C GLU A 24 7.44 -0.48 14.62
N GLU A 25 8.11 -0.37 13.47
CA GLU A 25 8.36 -1.51 12.58
C GLU A 25 9.85 -1.76 12.30
N ALA A 26 10.74 -1.27 13.18
CA ALA A 26 12.19 -1.41 13.04
C ALA A 26 12.65 -2.86 12.74
N GLU A 27 12.03 -3.84 13.41
CA GLU A 27 12.35 -5.25 13.21
C GLU A 27 11.84 -5.78 11.86
N GLN A 28 10.68 -5.32 11.38
CA GLN A 28 10.18 -5.70 10.06
C GLN A 28 10.99 -5.07 8.94
N LEU A 29 11.43 -3.82 9.09
CA LEU A 29 12.35 -3.18 8.14
C LEU A 29 13.66 -3.98 8.06
N ARG A 30 14.27 -4.29 9.20
CA ARG A 30 15.49 -5.12 9.26
C ARG A 30 15.27 -6.51 8.64
N LYS A 31 14.12 -7.12 8.90
CA LYS A 31 13.76 -8.42 8.31
C LYS A 31 13.64 -8.36 6.79
N ALA A 32 13.06 -7.28 6.25
CA ALA A 32 12.96 -7.07 4.81
C ALA A 32 14.35 -6.97 4.16
N GLU A 33 15.29 -6.26 4.79
CA GLU A 33 16.69 -6.17 4.34
C GLU A 33 17.38 -7.55 4.31
N VAL A 34 17.15 -8.38 5.34
CA VAL A 34 17.75 -9.73 5.44
C VAL A 34 17.18 -10.68 4.39
N LEU A 35 15.87 -10.61 4.11
CA LEU A 35 15.20 -11.54 3.19
C LEU A 35 15.42 -11.20 1.73
N ASN A 36 15.75 -9.94 1.41
CA ASN A 36 15.86 -9.48 0.03
C ASN A 36 17.11 -8.62 -0.18
N PRO A 37 18.15 -9.12 -0.88
CA PRO A 37 19.38 -8.38 -1.11
C PRO A 37 19.21 -7.04 -1.85
N TRP A 38 18.11 -6.85 -2.59
CA TRP A 38 17.80 -5.58 -3.25
C TRP A 38 17.25 -4.53 -2.29
N PHE A 39 16.80 -4.95 -1.10
CA PHE A 39 16.14 -4.11 -0.11
C PHE A 39 17.16 -3.60 0.88
N THR A 40 18.25 -2.99 0.39
CA THR A 40 19.19 -2.26 1.24
C THR A 40 18.45 -1.19 2.04
N LYS A 41 18.96 -0.84 3.22
CA LYS A 41 18.42 0.24 4.06
C LYS A 41 18.13 1.53 3.27
N GLU A 42 19.04 1.91 2.37
CA GLU A 42 18.92 3.09 1.52
C GLU A 42 17.72 2.99 0.54
N ASN A 43 17.55 1.83 -0.10
CA ASN A 43 16.43 1.59 -1.01
C ASN A 43 15.09 1.55 -0.28
N ILE A 44 15.03 0.93 0.90
CA ILE A 44 13.83 0.94 1.74
C ILE A 44 13.51 2.38 2.15
N ALA A 45 14.49 3.13 2.67
CA ALA A 45 14.28 4.50 3.10
C ALA A 45 13.84 5.40 1.94
N SER A 46 14.43 5.23 0.76
CA SER A 46 14.04 5.97 -0.45
C SER A 46 12.61 5.66 -0.87
N ALA A 47 12.20 4.39 -0.87
CA ALA A 47 10.83 4.00 -1.21
C ALA A 47 9.82 4.52 -0.19
N LEU A 48 10.11 4.43 1.11
CA LEU A 48 9.25 4.97 2.16
C LEU A 48 9.12 6.48 2.07
N SER A 49 10.21 7.21 1.83
CA SER A 49 10.19 8.67 1.63
C SER A 49 9.35 9.06 0.42
N ALA A 50 9.52 8.35 -0.71
CA ALA A 50 8.72 8.60 -1.90
C ALA A 50 7.23 8.37 -1.63
N TRP A 51 6.86 7.26 -0.99
CA TRP A 51 5.46 6.98 -0.67
C TRP A 51 4.86 7.94 0.35
N GLN A 52 5.63 8.36 1.36
CA GLN A 52 5.23 9.40 2.30
C GLN A 52 4.80 10.68 1.56
N GLU A 53 5.58 11.14 0.59
CA GLU A 53 5.27 12.34 -0.19
C GLU A 53 4.04 12.15 -1.09
N GLN A 54 3.98 11.02 -1.82
CA GLN A 54 2.89 10.72 -2.75
C GLN A 54 1.54 10.51 -2.07
N LEU A 55 1.54 10.04 -0.81
CA LEU A 55 0.32 9.81 -0.04
C LEU A 55 -0.25 11.08 0.62
N SER A 56 0.42 12.23 0.49
CA SER A 56 -0.14 13.49 0.97
C SER A 56 -1.48 13.84 0.29
N ALA A 57 -2.36 14.53 1.01
CA ALA A 57 -3.70 14.88 0.52
C ALA A 57 -3.66 15.66 -0.80
N ASP A 58 -2.69 16.59 -0.93
CA ASP A 58 -2.51 17.40 -2.14
C ASP A 58 -2.08 16.54 -3.33
N MET A 59 -1.12 15.61 -3.13
CA MET A 59 -0.65 14.72 -4.19
C MET A 59 -1.73 13.73 -4.64
N LEU A 60 -2.45 13.12 -3.70
CA LEU A 60 -3.57 12.23 -4.03
C LEU A 60 -4.70 12.99 -4.73
N THR A 61 -5.03 14.19 -4.28
CA THR A 61 -6.06 15.01 -4.93
C THR A 61 -5.64 15.40 -6.34
N ALA A 62 -4.40 15.86 -6.52
CA ALA A 62 -3.87 16.23 -7.83
C ALA A 62 -3.83 15.03 -8.79
N TRP A 63 -3.41 13.84 -8.30
CA TRP A 63 -3.42 12.61 -9.08
C TRP A 63 -4.83 12.19 -9.49
N LEU A 64 -5.79 12.27 -8.58
CA LEU A 64 -7.16 11.78 -8.81
C LEU A 64 -8.05 12.77 -9.58
N ASN A 65 -7.75 14.07 -9.53
CA ASN A 65 -8.57 15.14 -10.14
C ASN A 65 -8.91 14.95 -11.64
N PRO A 66 -8.01 14.43 -12.50
CA PRO A 66 -8.34 14.17 -13.91
C PRO A 66 -9.36 13.05 -14.12
N TYR A 67 -9.59 12.19 -13.12
CA TYR A 67 -10.41 11.00 -13.24
C TYR A 67 -11.83 11.22 -12.69
N LYS A 68 -12.84 10.81 -13.45
CA LYS A 68 -14.25 10.80 -13.00
C LYS A 68 -14.56 9.52 -12.21
N ILE A 69 -13.93 9.35 -11.06
CA ILE A 69 -14.13 8.17 -10.19
C ILE A 69 -15.52 8.26 -9.56
N LYS A 70 -16.38 7.30 -9.89
CA LYS A 70 -17.71 7.14 -9.30
C LYS A 70 -17.68 6.06 -8.24
N GLU A 71 -18.62 6.12 -7.30
CA GLU A 71 -18.80 5.00 -6.37
C GLU A 71 -19.23 3.74 -7.11
N VAL A 72 -18.60 2.63 -6.75
CA VAL A 72 -18.80 1.34 -7.40
C VAL A 72 -19.89 0.58 -6.64
N SER A 73 -21.02 0.33 -7.30
CA SER A 73 -22.12 -0.46 -6.71
C SER A 73 -21.81 -1.96 -6.65
N ASN A 74 -20.98 -2.47 -7.56
CA ASN A 74 -20.55 -3.87 -7.59
C ASN A 74 -19.02 -3.97 -7.74
N PRO A 75 -18.26 -3.98 -6.62
CA PRO A 75 -16.80 -4.04 -6.64
C PRO A 75 -16.28 -5.31 -7.30
N LYS A 76 -15.37 -5.14 -8.28
CA LYS A 76 -14.66 -6.26 -8.91
C LYS A 76 -13.49 -6.71 -8.03
N LYS A 77 -13.11 -7.97 -8.16
CA LYS A 77 -11.85 -8.50 -7.63
C LYS A 77 -10.77 -8.33 -8.71
N VAL A 78 -9.65 -7.73 -8.34
CA VAL A 78 -8.49 -7.51 -9.21
C VAL A 78 -7.30 -8.23 -8.59
N LEU A 79 -6.77 -9.22 -9.32
CA LEU A 79 -5.55 -9.91 -8.93
C LEU A 79 -4.33 -9.06 -9.29
N ILE A 80 -3.46 -8.85 -8.32
CA ILE A 80 -2.14 -8.24 -8.50
C ILE A 80 -1.09 -9.27 -8.13
N ILE A 81 -0.20 -9.54 -9.07
CA ILE A 81 0.99 -10.37 -8.87
C ILE A 81 2.15 -9.42 -8.57
N MET A 82 2.57 -9.38 -7.31
CA MET A 82 3.58 -8.43 -6.86
C MET A 82 4.97 -8.80 -7.38
N ALA A 83 5.67 -7.82 -7.94
CA ALA A 83 7.10 -7.93 -8.22
C ALA A 83 7.90 -7.98 -6.91
N GLY A 84 9.10 -8.57 -6.95
CA GLY A 84 9.88 -8.89 -5.76
C GLY A 84 11.23 -8.19 -5.63
N ASN A 85 11.58 -7.29 -6.54
CA ASN A 85 12.94 -6.76 -6.71
C ASN A 85 13.09 -5.28 -6.35
N ILE A 86 12.00 -4.54 -6.15
CA ILE A 86 12.01 -3.12 -5.80
C ILE A 86 11.06 -2.91 -4.61
N PRO A 87 11.50 -2.29 -3.50
CA PRO A 87 10.64 -2.04 -2.34
C PRO A 87 9.34 -1.34 -2.73
N LEU A 88 8.21 -1.95 -2.40
CA LEU A 88 6.88 -1.36 -2.55
C LEU A 88 6.50 -0.96 -4.00
N VAL A 89 7.14 -1.51 -5.03
CA VAL A 89 6.83 -1.15 -6.43
C VAL A 89 5.38 -1.50 -6.81
N GLY A 90 4.86 -2.63 -6.32
CA GLY A 90 3.48 -3.05 -6.54
C GLY A 90 2.45 -2.28 -5.69
N PHE A 91 2.90 -1.38 -4.81
CA PHE A 91 1.99 -0.61 -3.95
C PHE A 91 1.15 0.39 -4.76
N HIS A 92 1.66 0.88 -5.90
CA HIS A 92 0.87 1.72 -6.81
C HIS A 92 -0.38 1.01 -7.32
N ASP A 93 -0.24 -0.23 -7.76
CA ASP A 93 -1.36 -1.02 -8.29
C ASP A 93 -2.33 -1.38 -7.17
N PHE A 94 -1.81 -1.72 -5.99
CA PHE A 94 -2.60 -1.96 -4.79
C PHE A 94 -3.45 -0.73 -4.40
N LEU A 95 -2.82 0.44 -4.31
CA LEU A 95 -3.46 1.73 -4.05
C LEU A 95 -4.53 2.02 -5.12
N SER A 96 -4.20 1.84 -6.39
CA SER A 96 -5.09 2.12 -7.53
C SER A 96 -6.38 1.27 -7.49
N VAL A 97 -6.27 -0.01 -7.14
CA VAL A 97 -7.44 -0.90 -6.99
C VAL A 97 -8.31 -0.43 -5.83
N LEU A 98 -7.72 -0.14 -4.66
CA LEU A 98 -8.49 0.27 -3.50
C LEU A 98 -9.12 1.65 -3.69
N ILE A 99 -8.37 2.65 -4.17
CA ILE A 99 -8.85 4.03 -4.34
C ILE A 99 -10.00 4.12 -5.35
N SER A 100 -10.02 3.24 -6.36
CA SER A 100 -11.12 3.14 -7.33
C SER A 100 -12.36 2.43 -6.77
N GLY A 101 -12.32 1.91 -5.55
CA GLY A 101 -13.45 1.23 -4.90
C GLY A 101 -13.59 -0.24 -5.27
N HIS A 102 -12.51 -0.88 -5.72
CA HIS A 102 -12.45 -2.30 -6.03
C HIS A 102 -11.77 -3.11 -4.92
N LYS A 103 -11.85 -4.44 -5.04
CA LYS A 103 -11.23 -5.37 -4.11
C LYS A 103 -9.93 -5.89 -4.70
N VAL A 104 -8.86 -5.85 -3.92
CA VAL A 104 -7.57 -6.37 -4.32
C VAL A 104 -7.41 -7.81 -3.85
N VAL A 105 -6.91 -8.65 -4.75
CA VAL A 105 -6.43 -9.99 -4.46
C VAL A 105 -4.92 -9.94 -4.69
N VAL A 106 -4.13 -10.14 -3.65
CA VAL A 106 -2.69 -9.99 -3.71
C VAL A 106 -2.03 -11.36 -3.74
N LYS A 107 -1.25 -11.63 -4.78
CA LYS A 107 -0.26 -12.70 -4.77
C LYS A 107 1.09 -12.06 -4.46
N MET A 108 1.61 -12.30 -3.26
CA MET A 108 2.86 -11.71 -2.81
C MET A 108 4.06 -12.30 -3.57
N SER A 109 5.15 -11.54 -3.66
CA SER A 109 6.44 -12.12 -4.02
C SER A 109 6.92 -13.02 -2.89
N SER A 110 7.59 -14.13 -3.20
CA SER A 110 8.26 -14.95 -2.18
C SER A 110 9.42 -14.22 -1.51
N THR A 111 9.98 -13.20 -2.18
CA THR A 111 11.14 -12.42 -1.72
C THR A 111 10.78 -11.02 -1.22
N ASP A 112 9.56 -10.54 -1.47
CA ASP A 112 9.05 -9.26 -0.96
C ASP A 112 7.64 -9.48 -0.38
N ASN A 113 7.63 -9.88 0.90
CA ASN A 113 6.40 -10.18 1.64
C ASN A 113 6.30 -9.50 3.00
N VAL A 114 7.25 -8.61 3.34
CA VAL A 114 7.32 -7.95 4.64
C VAL A 114 6.79 -6.53 4.57
N LEU A 115 7.39 -5.66 3.74
CA LEU A 115 7.07 -4.22 3.74
C LEU A 115 5.61 -3.96 3.36
N LEU A 116 5.13 -4.57 2.28
CA LEU A 116 3.73 -4.40 1.87
C LEU A 116 2.76 -4.92 2.93
N LYS A 117 3.11 -5.98 3.67
CA LYS A 117 2.27 -6.53 4.74
C LYS A 117 2.13 -5.54 5.89
N VAL A 118 3.23 -4.90 6.30
CA VAL A 118 3.24 -3.80 7.30
C VAL A 118 2.28 -2.67 6.87
N LEU A 119 2.38 -2.22 5.61
CA LEU A 119 1.52 -1.16 5.10
C LEU A 119 0.04 -1.57 5.07
N ILE A 120 -0.27 -2.82 4.68
CA ILE A 120 -1.62 -3.35 4.68
C ILE A 120 -2.20 -3.43 6.10
N GLU A 121 -1.43 -3.93 7.06
CA GLU A 121 -1.85 -4.04 8.45
C GLU A 121 -2.12 -2.66 9.05
N LYS A 122 -1.25 -1.68 8.79
CA LYS A 122 -1.49 -0.30 9.23
C LYS A 122 -2.70 0.32 8.54
N LEU A 123 -2.86 0.14 7.23
CA LEU A 123 -4.02 0.65 6.49
C LEU A 123 -5.34 0.09 7.03
N ILE A 124 -5.39 -1.20 7.38
CA ILE A 124 -6.56 -1.83 8.02
C ILE A 124 -6.76 -1.30 9.44
N SER A 125 -5.69 -1.02 10.18
CA SER A 125 -5.80 -0.38 11.51
C SER A 125 -6.37 1.04 11.42
N ILE A 126 -6.06 1.79 10.36
CA ILE A 126 -6.57 3.14 10.09
C ILE A 126 -8.04 3.08 9.65
N ALA A 127 -8.35 2.20 8.69
CA ALA A 127 -9.69 2.05 8.12
C ALA A 127 -10.07 0.56 8.07
N PRO A 128 -10.72 0.02 9.11
CA PRO A 128 -11.08 -1.39 9.21
C PRO A 128 -11.92 -1.93 8.05
N GLU A 129 -12.66 -1.06 7.34
CA GLU A 129 -13.46 -1.46 6.18
C GLU A 129 -12.63 -2.02 5.02
N PHE A 130 -11.33 -1.71 4.96
CA PHE A 130 -10.44 -2.29 3.94
C PHE A 130 -10.19 -3.79 4.15
N LYS A 131 -10.44 -4.34 5.34
CA LYS A 131 -10.30 -5.77 5.62
C LYS A 131 -11.13 -6.63 4.67
N ASP A 132 -12.33 -6.18 4.29
CA ASP A 132 -13.23 -6.89 3.36
C ASP A 132 -12.91 -6.64 1.88
N SER A 133 -11.93 -5.77 1.62
CA SER A 133 -11.49 -5.35 0.29
C SER A 133 -10.11 -5.89 -0.08
N ILE A 134 -9.39 -6.52 0.85
CA ILE A 134 -8.04 -7.05 0.65
C ILE A 134 -8.08 -8.56 0.94
N SER A 135 -7.58 -9.35 0.00
CA SER A 135 -7.42 -10.80 0.18
C SER A 135 -6.10 -11.26 -0.42
N PHE A 136 -5.62 -12.42 0.00
CA PHE A 136 -4.35 -13.00 -0.45
C PHE A 136 -4.58 -14.36 -1.10
N ILE A 137 -3.73 -14.70 -2.07
CA ILE A 137 -3.64 -16.05 -2.66
C ILE A 137 -2.16 -16.45 -2.77
N ASP A 138 -1.90 -17.75 -2.65
CA ASP A 138 -0.54 -18.31 -2.78
C ASP A 138 -0.24 -18.77 -4.21
N GLU A 139 -1.25 -19.25 -4.94
CA GLU A 139 -1.17 -19.79 -6.31
C GLU A 139 -2.24 -19.17 -7.21
N VAL A 140 -1.97 -19.09 -8.52
CA VAL A 140 -2.85 -18.50 -9.55
C VAL A 140 -3.62 -19.59 -10.29
#